data_AF-A0A5J5GHM3-F1
#
_entry.id   AF-A0A5J5GHM3-F1
#
_cell.length_a   1.000
_cell.length_b   1.000
_cell.length_c   1.000
_cell.angle_alpha   90.00
_cell.angle_beta   90.00
_cell.angle_gamma   90.00
#
_symmetry.space_group_name_H-M   'P 1'
#
loop_
_entity.id
_entity.type
_entity.pdbx_description
1 polymer ?
#
loop_
_entity_poly.entity_id
_entity_poly.type
_entity_poly.pdbx_seq_one_letter_code
_entity_poly.pdbx_strand_id
1 'polypeptide(L)'
;MSKYELSLSRDYVPSWTHVDAVRELFQNALDQETITKDNAMFFNYDESNETLYIGNKSSVLDVKTLLLGASTKRNDSNTIGQFGEGYKIATLVLTRLNKKVTFYNYGLKEVWNARFVKSRRYKGEEILTFFIDKKYPWIKVPDNNLTITVEGINPHEYEEIVESNLHLQVVGQTIESKYGRILEEQRYKTKVFINGLYVCSYADYTQGYDFKPEYIKIDRDRKLADSFQLKWLSSTMLSGVDSDKTLKLIKDGAADVAYVSTTGTSAWGSDSEVYKSISNKAYESFKDEYGENAIPVSNHDEFTKINSTGKYRPVFVNETYKNAIRNSEYFEDPVHEDMNRQSIKSKMETWLTNHKQSLSKRAIKELQNIINEMVE
;
A
#
# COMPACT_ATOMS: atom_id res chain seq x y z
N MET A 1 -22.29 -41.29 -2.67
CA MET A 1 -21.20 -40.33 -2.41
C MET A 1 -20.09 -40.57 -3.42
N SER A 2 -19.80 -39.58 -4.26
CA SER A 2 -18.73 -39.64 -5.27
C SER A 2 -17.42 -39.12 -4.67
N LYS A 3 -16.28 -39.72 -5.05
CA LYS A 3 -14.95 -39.37 -4.53
C LYS A 3 -14.11 -38.72 -5.63
N TYR A 4 -13.52 -37.56 -5.33
CA TYR A 4 -12.65 -36.80 -6.22
C TYR A 4 -11.32 -36.53 -5.53
N GLU A 5 -10.28 -37.22 -5.99
CA GLU A 5 -8.91 -37.03 -5.51
C GLU A 5 -8.29 -35.82 -6.23
N LEU A 6 -7.80 -34.83 -5.47
CA LEU A 6 -6.98 -33.77 -6.02
C LEU A 6 -5.51 -34.15 -5.83
N SER A 7 -4.70 -33.99 -6.89
CA SER A 7 -3.25 -34.19 -6.83
C SER A 7 -2.54 -33.05 -6.08
N LEU A 8 -3.01 -32.76 -4.86
CA LEU A 8 -2.49 -31.75 -3.95
C LEU A 8 -2.13 -32.44 -2.63
N SER A 9 -0.83 -32.43 -2.29
CA SER A 9 -0.34 -32.98 -1.03
C SER A 9 -0.70 -32.08 0.15
N ARG A 10 -0.82 -32.67 1.34
CA ARG A 10 -1.11 -31.95 2.59
C ARG A 10 -0.25 -30.71 2.82
N ASP A 11 1.03 -30.76 2.47
CA ASP A 11 2.01 -29.72 2.78
C ASP A 11 2.17 -28.65 1.68
N TYR A 12 1.32 -28.69 0.65
CA TYR A 12 1.30 -27.62 -0.35
C TYR A 12 1.00 -26.26 0.29
N VAL A 13 1.64 -25.18 -0.19
CA VAL A 13 1.60 -23.82 0.40
C VAL A 13 1.79 -23.81 1.93
N PRO A 14 2.96 -24.23 2.44
CA PRO A 14 3.16 -24.43 3.88
C PRO A 14 3.11 -23.14 4.70
N SER A 15 3.35 -21.98 4.08
CA SER A 15 3.30 -20.68 4.76
C SER A 15 1.88 -20.13 4.96
N TRP A 16 0.86 -20.72 4.33
CA TRP A 16 -0.50 -20.22 4.43
C TRP A 16 -1.13 -20.60 5.77
N THR A 17 -1.80 -19.60 6.34
CA THR A 17 -2.54 -19.66 7.60
C THR A 17 -4.05 -19.79 7.36
N HIS A 18 -4.84 -19.85 8.44
CA HIS A 18 -6.30 -19.80 8.34
C HIS A 18 -6.79 -18.47 7.73
N VAL A 19 -6.09 -17.36 8.03
CA VAL A 19 -6.38 -16.04 7.44
C VAL A 19 -6.24 -16.06 5.93
N ASP A 20 -5.13 -16.60 5.40
CA ASP A 20 -4.92 -16.70 3.95
C ASP A 20 -6.00 -17.53 3.26
N ALA A 21 -6.37 -18.66 3.88
CA ALA A 21 -7.38 -19.56 3.34
C ALA A 21 -8.78 -18.93 3.35
N VAL A 22 -9.19 -18.33 4.46
CA VAL A 22 -10.50 -17.66 4.57
C VAL A 22 -10.56 -16.44 3.66
N ARG A 23 -9.46 -15.68 3.53
CA ARG A 23 -9.36 -14.56 2.57
C ARG A 23 -9.64 -15.01 1.14
N GLU A 24 -9.12 -16.16 0.71
CA GLU A 24 -9.39 -16.68 -0.64
C GLU A 24 -10.85 -17.11 -0.82
N LEU A 25 -11.49 -17.67 0.22
CA LEU A 25 -12.93 -17.92 0.18
C LEU A 25 -13.71 -16.61 0.08
N PHE A 26 -13.33 -15.60 0.89
CA PHE A 26 -13.90 -14.24 0.89
C PHE A 26 -13.84 -13.59 -0.48
N GLN A 27 -12.66 -13.57 -1.09
CA GLN A 27 -12.46 -13.04 -2.43
C GLN A 27 -13.30 -13.75 -3.49
N ASN A 28 -13.42 -15.08 -3.39
CA ASN A 28 -14.27 -15.81 -4.32
C ASN A 28 -15.74 -15.38 -4.21
N ALA A 29 -16.25 -15.15 -2.99
CA ALA A 29 -17.61 -14.68 -2.78
C ALA A 29 -17.80 -13.23 -3.25
N LEU A 30 -16.87 -12.33 -2.94
CA LEU A 30 -16.91 -10.93 -3.36
C LEU A 30 -16.82 -10.76 -4.88
N ASP A 31 -15.91 -11.48 -5.53
CA ASP A 31 -15.79 -11.51 -6.99
C ASP A 31 -17.13 -11.95 -7.62
N GLN A 32 -17.77 -12.97 -7.04
CA GLN A 32 -19.02 -13.52 -7.57
C GLN A 32 -20.21 -12.57 -7.42
N GLU A 33 -20.28 -11.79 -6.34
CA GLU A 33 -21.26 -10.71 -6.18
C GLU A 33 -21.03 -9.60 -7.20
N THR A 34 -19.76 -9.23 -7.43
CA THR A 34 -19.39 -8.15 -8.34
C THR A 34 -19.76 -8.45 -9.80
N ILE A 35 -19.50 -9.68 -10.27
CA ILE A 35 -19.69 -10.04 -11.70
C ILE A 35 -21.07 -10.62 -12.01
N THR A 36 -21.81 -11.09 -11.00
CA THR A 36 -23.09 -11.79 -11.20
C THR A 36 -24.23 -10.96 -10.63
N LYS A 37 -25.17 -10.57 -11.47
CA LYS A 37 -26.38 -9.85 -11.05
C LYS A 37 -27.20 -10.68 -10.05
N ASP A 38 -27.69 -10.03 -8.99
CA ASP A 38 -28.50 -10.65 -7.93
C ASP A 38 -27.81 -11.86 -7.27
N ASN A 39 -26.52 -11.71 -6.97
CA ASN A 39 -25.69 -12.74 -6.36
C ASN A 39 -25.03 -12.27 -5.07
N ALA A 40 -25.83 -11.63 -4.21
CA ALA A 40 -25.37 -11.06 -2.95
C ALA A 40 -24.50 -12.04 -2.17
N MET A 41 -23.34 -11.58 -1.71
CA MET A 41 -22.48 -12.37 -0.83
C MET A 41 -22.97 -12.27 0.61
N PHE A 42 -22.61 -13.25 1.43
CA PHE A 42 -22.75 -13.16 2.89
C PHE A 42 -21.51 -13.71 3.58
N PHE A 43 -21.25 -13.18 4.77
CA PHE A 43 -20.16 -13.59 5.63
C PHE A 43 -20.58 -13.44 7.10
N ASN A 44 -20.75 -14.56 7.80
CA ASN A 44 -21.24 -14.59 9.18
C ASN A 44 -20.38 -15.51 10.03
N TYR A 45 -20.32 -15.26 11.34
CA TYR A 45 -19.65 -16.11 12.30
C TYR A 45 -20.56 -16.42 13.48
N ASP A 46 -20.64 -17.69 13.83
CA ASP A 46 -21.31 -18.18 15.02
C ASP A 46 -20.25 -18.56 16.06
N GLU A 47 -20.06 -17.68 17.04
CA GLU A 47 -19.08 -17.84 18.12
C GLU A 47 -19.40 -19.07 19.00
N SER A 48 -20.69 -19.38 19.22
CA SER A 48 -21.08 -20.50 20.09
C SER A 48 -20.74 -21.86 19.48
N ASN A 49 -20.78 -21.95 18.15
CA ASN A 49 -20.47 -23.16 17.40
C ASN A 49 -19.09 -23.09 16.70
N GLU A 50 -18.30 -22.04 16.93
CA GLU A 50 -17.01 -21.79 16.28
C GLU A 50 -17.05 -22.00 14.76
N THR A 51 -18.13 -21.51 14.12
CA THR A 51 -18.42 -21.80 12.71
C THR A 51 -18.51 -20.53 11.90
N LEU A 52 -17.65 -20.44 10.89
CA LEU A 52 -17.71 -19.40 9.87
C LEU A 52 -18.57 -19.83 8.69
N TYR A 53 -19.42 -18.92 8.21
CA TYR A 53 -20.30 -19.10 7.06
C TYR A 53 -19.95 -18.07 5.99
N ILE A 54 -19.72 -18.54 4.78
CA ILE A 54 -19.46 -17.68 3.62
C ILE A 54 -20.15 -18.24 2.39
N GLY A 55 -20.73 -17.38 1.56
CA GLY A 55 -21.31 -17.84 0.30
C GLY A 55 -21.98 -16.73 -0.50
N ASN A 56 -22.79 -17.15 -1.46
CA ASN A 56 -23.53 -16.24 -2.33
C ASN A 56 -24.94 -16.77 -2.59
N LYS A 57 -25.84 -15.84 -2.91
CA LYS A 57 -27.25 -16.13 -3.21
C LYS A 57 -27.46 -17.09 -4.38
N SER A 58 -26.72 -16.90 -5.48
CA SER A 58 -27.00 -17.54 -6.77
C SER A 58 -25.87 -18.44 -7.28
N SER A 59 -24.66 -18.33 -6.74
CA SER A 59 -23.50 -19.15 -7.15
C SER A 59 -23.70 -20.66 -6.89
N VAL A 60 -23.06 -21.48 -7.72
CA VAL A 60 -22.97 -22.93 -7.58
C VAL A 60 -21.56 -23.42 -7.92
N LEU A 61 -21.15 -24.55 -7.35
CA LEU A 61 -19.88 -25.21 -7.69
C LEU A 61 -20.13 -26.45 -8.53
N ASP A 62 -19.74 -26.41 -9.80
CA ASP A 62 -19.77 -27.58 -10.67
C ASP A 62 -18.56 -28.49 -10.35
N VAL A 63 -18.73 -29.81 -10.36
CA VAL A 63 -17.66 -30.80 -10.18
C VAL A 63 -16.44 -30.52 -11.07
N LYS A 64 -16.64 -29.99 -12.28
CA LYS A 64 -15.54 -29.64 -13.19
C LYS A 64 -14.57 -28.60 -12.58
N THR A 65 -15.03 -27.78 -11.63
CA THR A 65 -14.20 -26.80 -10.92
C THR A 65 -13.17 -27.46 -10.01
N LEU A 66 -13.31 -28.76 -9.69
CA LEU A 66 -12.29 -29.54 -9.00
C LEU A 66 -11.06 -29.81 -9.86
N LEU A 67 -11.19 -29.78 -11.20
CA LEU A 67 -10.05 -29.89 -12.09
C LEU A 67 -9.14 -28.67 -11.95
N LEU A 68 -7.83 -28.91 -11.80
CA LEU A 68 -6.83 -27.84 -11.85
C LEU A 68 -6.76 -27.27 -13.27
N GLY A 69 -6.57 -25.96 -13.39
CA GLY A 69 -6.58 -25.23 -14.65
C GLY A 69 -7.97 -25.03 -15.30
N ALA A 70 -9.03 -25.70 -14.84
CA ALA A 70 -10.40 -25.46 -15.30
C ALA A 70 -10.99 -24.21 -14.61
N SER A 71 -10.64 -23.02 -15.12
CA SER A 71 -11.16 -21.74 -14.64
C SER A 71 -12.08 -21.11 -15.67
N THR A 72 -13.24 -20.63 -15.21
CA THR A 72 -14.16 -19.79 -15.99
C THR A 72 -13.73 -18.33 -16.04
N LYS A 73 -12.71 -17.92 -15.27
CA LYS A 73 -12.29 -16.52 -15.06
C LYS A 73 -11.09 -16.08 -15.91
N ARG A 74 -10.65 -16.87 -16.90
CA ARG A 74 -9.34 -16.69 -17.58
C ARG A 74 -9.11 -15.37 -18.33
N ASN A 75 -10.06 -14.43 -18.40
CA ASN A 75 -9.89 -13.13 -19.08
C ASN A 75 -10.75 -11.98 -18.47
N ASP A 76 -11.22 -12.10 -17.21
CA ASP A 76 -12.06 -11.05 -16.61
C ASP A 76 -11.24 -10.13 -15.71
N SER A 77 -11.06 -8.88 -16.15
CA SER A 77 -10.34 -7.84 -15.42
C SER A 77 -11.00 -7.44 -14.09
N ASN A 78 -12.26 -7.81 -13.88
CA ASN A 78 -13.01 -7.49 -12.67
C ASN A 78 -12.87 -8.56 -11.57
N THR A 79 -12.16 -9.66 -11.83
CA THR A 79 -11.93 -10.71 -10.84
C THR A 79 -10.52 -10.69 -10.30
N ILE A 80 -10.37 -10.69 -8.97
CA ILE A 80 -9.04 -10.75 -8.34
C ILE A 80 -8.48 -12.18 -8.44
N GLY A 81 -9.35 -13.21 -8.43
CA GLY A 81 -8.95 -14.61 -8.54
C GLY A 81 -8.79 -15.10 -9.98
N GLN A 82 -7.56 -15.31 -10.45
CA GLN A 82 -7.28 -15.66 -11.86
C GLN A 82 -7.46 -17.15 -12.21
N PHE A 83 -7.20 -18.07 -11.28
CA PHE A 83 -6.97 -19.49 -11.62
C PHE A 83 -8.13 -20.44 -11.28
N GLY A 84 -9.21 -19.98 -10.64
CA GLY A 84 -10.30 -20.88 -10.20
C GLY A 84 -9.81 -21.98 -9.23
N GLU A 85 -8.66 -21.75 -8.60
CA GLU A 85 -7.95 -22.69 -7.73
C GLU A 85 -7.98 -22.31 -6.25
N GLY A 86 -8.25 -21.02 -5.95
CA GLY A 86 -8.18 -20.46 -4.60
C GLY A 86 -8.96 -21.27 -3.57
N TYR A 87 -10.21 -21.63 -3.85
CA TYR A 87 -11.03 -22.39 -2.87
C TYR A 87 -10.49 -23.81 -2.60
N LYS A 88 -9.83 -24.45 -3.58
CA LYS A 88 -9.22 -25.78 -3.40
C LYS A 88 -8.02 -25.69 -2.48
N ILE A 89 -7.18 -24.67 -2.68
CA ILE A 89 -6.01 -24.40 -1.84
C ILE A 89 -6.45 -23.94 -0.43
N ALA A 90 -7.47 -23.09 -0.32
CA ALA A 90 -8.06 -22.71 0.96
C ALA A 90 -8.58 -23.94 1.72
N THR A 91 -9.30 -24.83 1.04
CA THR A 91 -9.79 -26.08 1.65
C THR A 91 -8.64 -26.96 2.12
N LEU A 92 -7.55 -27.06 1.35
CA LEU A 92 -6.35 -27.80 1.72
C LEU A 92 -5.75 -27.29 3.03
N VAL A 93 -5.54 -25.97 3.11
CA VAL A 93 -4.95 -25.31 4.28
C VAL A 93 -5.85 -25.46 5.50
N LEU A 94 -7.15 -25.19 5.37
CA LEU A 94 -8.13 -25.34 6.45
C LEU A 94 -8.19 -26.79 6.95
N THR A 95 -8.22 -27.77 6.05
CA THR A 95 -8.19 -29.19 6.42
C THR A 95 -6.89 -29.56 7.13
N ARG A 96 -5.74 -29.02 6.69
CA ARG A 96 -4.43 -29.23 7.35
C ARG A 96 -4.42 -28.67 8.77
N LEU A 97 -5.10 -27.55 8.99
CA LEU A 97 -5.27 -26.90 10.29
C LEU A 97 -6.40 -27.51 11.14
N ASN A 98 -6.89 -28.70 10.77
CA ASN A 98 -7.98 -29.42 11.42
C ASN A 98 -9.30 -28.64 11.47
N LYS A 99 -9.53 -27.71 10.53
CA LYS A 99 -10.81 -27.02 10.34
C LYS A 99 -11.66 -27.83 9.38
N LYS A 100 -12.91 -28.11 9.75
CA LYS A 100 -13.81 -28.90 8.91
C LYS A 100 -14.51 -27.98 7.92
N VAL A 101 -14.25 -28.20 6.63
CA VAL A 101 -14.83 -27.43 5.54
C VAL A 101 -15.95 -28.22 4.88
N THR A 102 -17.17 -27.66 4.88
CA THR A 102 -18.33 -28.25 4.22
C THR A 102 -18.94 -27.26 3.23
N PHE A 103 -19.12 -27.69 1.99
CA PHE A 103 -19.79 -26.92 0.95
C PHE A 103 -21.22 -27.44 0.80
N TYR A 104 -22.18 -26.60 1.16
CA TYR A 104 -23.59 -26.78 0.89
C TYR A 104 -23.92 -26.11 -0.45
N ASN A 105 -23.92 -26.91 -1.51
CA ASN A 105 -24.23 -26.48 -2.87
C ASN A 105 -25.72 -26.75 -3.15
N TYR A 106 -26.56 -25.97 -2.48
CA TYR A 106 -28.01 -26.10 -2.50
C TYR A 106 -28.59 -26.03 -3.92
N GLY A 107 -28.04 -25.16 -4.79
CA GLY A 107 -28.49 -25.02 -6.18
C GLY A 107 -28.34 -26.31 -7.00
N LEU A 108 -27.38 -27.18 -6.66
CA LEU A 108 -27.19 -28.49 -7.30
C LEU A 108 -27.68 -29.67 -6.44
N LYS A 109 -28.22 -29.41 -5.24
CA LYS A 109 -28.61 -30.42 -4.24
C LYS A 109 -27.44 -31.32 -3.84
N GLU A 110 -26.27 -30.71 -3.63
CA GLU A 110 -25.04 -31.41 -3.29
C GLU A 110 -24.43 -30.92 -1.97
N VAL A 111 -23.81 -31.85 -1.23
CA VAL A 111 -22.95 -31.54 -0.07
C VAL A 111 -21.56 -32.05 -0.35
N TRP A 112 -20.57 -31.17 -0.31
CA TRP A 112 -19.17 -31.54 -0.50
C TRP A 112 -18.43 -31.44 0.81
N ASN A 113 -17.75 -32.52 1.17
CA ASN A 113 -16.84 -32.57 2.32
C ASN A 113 -15.43 -32.83 1.82
N ALA A 114 -14.42 -32.28 2.50
CA ALA A 114 -13.02 -32.53 2.17
C ALA A 114 -12.28 -33.17 3.34
N ARG A 115 -11.36 -34.08 3.03
CA ARG A 115 -10.41 -34.65 4.01
C ARG A 115 -9.17 -35.19 3.31
N PHE A 116 -8.09 -35.39 4.07
CA PHE A 116 -6.93 -36.11 3.57
C PHE A 116 -7.20 -37.62 3.47
N VAL A 117 -6.72 -38.20 2.37
CA VAL A 117 -6.76 -39.65 2.14
C VAL A 117 -5.39 -40.09 1.67
N LYS A 118 -4.89 -41.20 2.21
CA LYS A 118 -3.67 -41.85 1.71
C LYS A 118 -3.92 -42.40 0.30
N SER A 119 -3.29 -41.81 -0.70
CA SER A 119 -3.45 -42.21 -2.08
C SER A 119 -2.60 -43.43 -2.40
N ARG A 120 -3.23 -44.52 -2.86
CA ARG A 120 -2.49 -45.69 -3.37
C ARG A 120 -1.69 -45.36 -4.62
N ARG A 121 -2.18 -44.43 -5.46
CA ARG A 121 -1.51 -44.01 -6.70
C ARG A 121 -0.20 -43.28 -6.42
N TYR A 122 -0.18 -42.49 -5.35
CA TYR A 122 1.00 -41.77 -4.88
C TYR A 122 1.65 -42.49 -3.69
N LYS A 123 1.70 -43.82 -3.69
CA LYS A 123 2.47 -44.64 -2.72
C LYS A 123 2.18 -44.34 -1.23
N GLY A 124 0.97 -43.91 -0.91
CA GLY A 124 0.52 -43.66 0.47
C GLY A 124 0.51 -42.20 0.89
N GLU A 125 0.92 -41.27 0.01
CA GLU A 125 0.89 -39.83 0.29
C GLU A 125 -0.52 -39.33 0.64
N GLU A 126 -0.60 -38.41 1.60
CA GLU A 126 -1.86 -37.77 1.99
C GLU A 126 -2.22 -36.68 0.99
N ILE A 127 -3.34 -36.90 0.28
CA ILE A 127 -3.85 -35.96 -0.71
C ILE A 127 -5.22 -35.43 -0.32
N LEU A 128 -5.49 -34.17 -0.67
CA LEU A 128 -6.81 -33.58 -0.47
C LEU A 128 -7.83 -34.31 -1.36
N THR A 129 -8.93 -34.77 -0.75
CA THR A 129 -9.99 -35.49 -1.45
C THR A 129 -11.34 -34.91 -1.10
N PHE A 130 -12.14 -34.59 -2.13
CA PHE A 130 -13.53 -34.18 -2.01
C PHE A 130 -14.48 -35.36 -2.11
N PHE A 131 -15.51 -35.34 -1.27
CA PHE A 131 -16.59 -36.33 -1.21
C PHE A 131 -17.91 -35.60 -1.42
N ILE A 132 -18.60 -35.95 -2.50
CA ILE A 132 -19.85 -35.28 -2.91
C ILE A 132 -21.02 -36.19 -2.66
N ASP A 133 -21.95 -35.75 -1.82
CA ASP A 133 -23.23 -36.41 -1.61
C ASP A 133 -24.35 -35.68 -2.36
N LYS A 134 -25.22 -36.44 -3.03
CA LYS A 134 -26.41 -35.96 -3.76
C LYS A 134 -27.72 -36.35 -3.08
N LYS A 135 -27.65 -37.10 -1.97
CA LYS A 135 -28.80 -37.68 -1.27
C LYS A 135 -29.27 -36.82 -0.10
N TYR A 136 -29.12 -35.50 -0.17
CA TYR A 136 -29.61 -34.62 0.89
C TYR A 136 -31.03 -34.13 0.59
N PRO A 137 -32.07 -34.63 1.29
CA PRO A 137 -33.40 -34.04 1.25
C PRO A 137 -33.42 -32.82 2.16
N TRP A 138 -33.06 -31.65 1.63
CA TRP A 138 -33.19 -30.40 2.37
C TRP A 138 -34.67 -30.16 2.69
N ILE A 139 -35.02 -30.18 3.97
CA ILE A 139 -36.38 -29.87 4.44
C ILE A 139 -36.63 -28.35 4.34
N LYS A 140 -35.58 -27.56 4.57
CA LYS A 140 -35.56 -26.11 4.40
C LYS A 140 -34.19 -25.72 3.83
N VAL A 141 -34.21 -24.98 2.73
CA VAL A 141 -33.01 -24.45 2.08
C VAL A 141 -32.91 -22.97 2.47
N PRO A 142 -31.73 -22.49 2.89
CA PRO A 142 -31.46 -21.05 3.02
C PRO A 142 -31.75 -20.30 1.72
N ASP A 143 -31.95 -18.98 1.77
CA ASP A 143 -32.09 -18.14 0.56
C ASP A 143 -30.73 -17.87 -0.11
N ASN A 144 -29.98 -18.94 -0.34
CA ASN A 144 -28.70 -18.91 -1.03
C ASN A 144 -28.35 -20.29 -1.62
N ASN A 145 -27.75 -20.29 -2.81
CA ASN A 145 -27.43 -21.50 -3.57
C ASN A 145 -26.12 -22.15 -3.17
N LEU A 146 -25.20 -21.38 -2.57
CA LEU A 146 -23.93 -21.88 -2.07
C LEU A 146 -23.65 -21.32 -0.67
N THR A 147 -23.39 -22.22 0.28
CA THR A 147 -22.77 -21.90 1.57
C THR A 147 -21.55 -22.76 1.77
N ILE A 148 -20.42 -22.14 2.09
CA ILE A 148 -19.23 -22.81 2.60
C ILE A 148 -19.21 -22.55 4.09
N THR A 149 -19.05 -23.62 4.85
CA THR A 149 -18.89 -23.57 6.30
C THR A 149 -17.49 -24.01 6.67
N VAL A 150 -16.90 -23.32 7.63
CA VAL A 150 -15.61 -23.65 8.21
C VAL A 150 -15.81 -23.76 9.72
N GLU A 151 -15.89 -24.99 10.21
CA GLU A 151 -16.04 -25.30 11.63
C GLU A 151 -14.66 -25.33 12.32
N GLY A 152 -14.64 -24.93 13.58
CA GLY A 152 -13.46 -24.90 14.44
C GLY A 152 -12.64 -23.61 14.30
N ILE A 153 -13.22 -22.53 13.76
CA ILE A 153 -12.61 -21.20 13.81
C ILE A 153 -12.94 -20.62 15.18
N ASN A 154 -11.95 -20.54 16.06
CA ASN A 154 -12.17 -19.98 17.40
C ASN A 154 -12.26 -18.44 17.35
N PRO A 155 -12.72 -17.78 18.43
CA PRO A 155 -12.93 -16.33 18.42
C PRO A 155 -11.67 -15.51 18.09
N HIS A 156 -10.49 -15.93 18.57
CA HIS A 156 -9.22 -15.25 18.29
C HIS A 156 -8.82 -15.39 16.81
N GLU A 157 -8.97 -16.58 16.22
CA GLU A 157 -8.76 -16.76 14.77
C GLU A 157 -9.76 -15.92 13.94
N TYR A 158 -10.99 -15.78 14.43
CA TYR A 158 -11.97 -14.90 13.80
C TYR A 158 -11.56 -13.42 13.87
N GLU A 159 -11.04 -12.97 15.01
CA GLU A 159 -10.48 -11.61 15.16
C GLU A 159 -9.34 -11.36 14.15
N GLU A 160 -8.40 -12.31 13.99
CA GLU A 160 -7.34 -12.21 12.97
C GLU A 160 -7.90 -12.08 11.55
N ILE A 161 -8.96 -12.83 11.23
CA ILE A 161 -9.66 -12.75 9.94
C ILE A 161 -10.28 -11.36 9.74
N VAL A 162 -10.97 -10.83 10.75
CA VAL A 162 -11.61 -9.49 10.71
C VAL A 162 -10.57 -8.39 10.57
N GLU A 163 -9.49 -8.43 11.35
CA GLU A 163 -8.40 -7.46 11.27
C GLU A 163 -7.73 -7.42 9.89
N SER A 164 -7.64 -8.58 9.23
CA SER A 164 -7.05 -8.72 7.89
C SER A 164 -7.95 -8.24 6.74
N ASN A 165 -9.21 -7.88 7.01
CA ASN A 165 -10.19 -7.60 5.97
C ASN A 165 -11.03 -6.36 6.30
N LEU A 166 -10.80 -5.25 5.58
CA LEU A 166 -11.51 -3.98 5.73
C LEU A 166 -13.02 -4.10 5.46
N HIS A 167 -13.48 -5.11 4.72
CA HIS A 167 -14.91 -5.33 4.46
C HIS A 167 -15.65 -5.91 5.68
N LEU A 168 -14.92 -6.43 6.66
CA LEU A 168 -15.48 -7.03 7.88
C LEU A 168 -15.44 -6.08 9.07
N GLN A 169 -15.01 -4.83 8.86
CA GLN A 169 -14.80 -3.85 9.91
C GLN A 169 -15.36 -2.50 9.51
N VAL A 170 -15.77 -1.73 10.52
CA VAL A 170 -16.10 -0.32 10.32
C VAL A 170 -14.78 0.44 10.16
N VAL A 171 -14.47 0.82 8.94
CA VAL A 171 -13.35 1.72 8.64
C VAL A 171 -13.79 3.13 9.03
N GLY A 172 -13.00 3.81 9.87
CA GLY A 172 -13.28 5.18 10.28
C GLY A 172 -13.02 6.20 9.17
N GLN A 173 -12.37 7.30 9.50
CA GLN A 173 -12.09 8.35 8.52
C GLN A 173 -11.09 7.86 7.46
N THR A 174 -11.45 8.05 6.19
CA THR A 174 -10.61 7.77 5.03
C THR A 174 -10.52 8.99 4.12
N ILE A 175 -9.42 9.07 3.37
CA ILE A 175 -9.26 10.01 2.26
C ILE A 175 -9.28 9.23 0.97
N GLU A 176 -10.29 9.49 0.13
CA GLU A 176 -10.42 8.84 -1.16
C GLU A 176 -9.46 9.43 -2.20
N SER A 177 -8.93 8.58 -3.06
CA SER A 177 -8.09 8.97 -4.19
C SER A 177 -8.39 8.11 -5.41
N LYS A 178 -7.85 8.52 -6.57
CA LYS A 178 -7.94 7.71 -7.79
C LYS A 178 -7.35 6.30 -7.60
N TYR A 179 -6.29 6.16 -6.81
CA TYR A 179 -5.51 4.93 -6.67
C TYR A 179 -5.98 4.01 -5.54
N GLY A 180 -6.95 4.45 -4.75
CA GLY A 180 -7.38 3.77 -3.53
C GLY A 180 -7.74 4.78 -2.44
N ARG A 181 -7.65 4.38 -1.19
CA ARG A 181 -7.97 5.24 -0.04
C ARG A 181 -6.87 5.19 1.02
N ILE A 182 -6.65 6.33 1.65
CA ILE A 182 -5.72 6.50 2.77
C ILE A 182 -6.50 6.28 4.06
N LEU A 183 -5.99 5.40 4.93
CA LEU A 183 -6.62 5.02 6.18
C LEU A 183 -5.99 5.84 7.32
N GLU A 184 -6.80 6.67 7.98
CA GLU A 184 -6.27 7.68 8.90
C GLU A 184 -6.12 7.20 10.35
N GLU A 185 -6.81 6.13 10.73
CA GLU A 185 -6.79 5.61 12.10
C GLU A 185 -5.44 4.95 12.43
N GLN A 186 -4.96 5.15 13.66
CA GLN A 186 -3.65 4.64 14.10
C GLN A 186 -3.49 3.12 13.98
N ARG A 187 -4.57 2.35 14.10
CA ARG A 187 -4.56 0.88 13.96
C ARG A 187 -4.16 0.40 12.55
N TYR A 188 -4.21 1.27 11.54
CA TYR A 188 -3.82 0.97 10.17
C TYR A 188 -2.41 1.42 9.82
N LYS A 189 -1.71 2.10 10.73
CA LYS A 189 -0.33 2.53 10.51
C LYS A 189 0.53 1.35 10.06
N THR A 190 1.34 1.56 9.02
CA THR A 190 2.18 0.56 8.33
C THR A 190 1.42 -0.47 7.51
N LYS A 191 0.09 -0.63 7.68
CA LYS A 191 -0.67 -1.70 7.01
C LYS A 191 -0.97 -1.33 5.56
N VAL A 192 -0.74 -2.30 4.68
CA VAL A 192 -1.06 -2.22 3.26
C VAL A 192 -2.15 -3.21 2.94
N PHE A 193 -3.24 -2.67 2.39
CA PHE A 193 -4.39 -3.41 1.89
C PHE A 193 -4.49 -3.23 0.38
N ILE A 194 -5.09 -4.21 -0.28
CA ILE A 194 -5.48 -4.13 -1.68
C ILE A 194 -6.93 -4.58 -1.79
N ASN A 195 -7.78 -3.68 -2.29
CA ASN A 195 -9.24 -3.86 -2.33
C ASN A 195 -9.81 -4.35 -0.99
N GLY A 196 -9.37 -3.73 0.10
CA GLY A 196 -9.80 -4.03 1.45
C GLY A 196 -9.15 -5.26 2.10
N LEU A 197 -8.22 -5.94 1.45
CA LEU A 197 -7.61 -7.16 1.99
C LEU A 197 -6.16 -6.93 2.36
N TYR A 198 -5.78 -7.34 3.57
CA TYR A 198 -4.42 -7.17 4.07
C TYR A 198 -3.43 -7.99 3.26
N VAL A 199 -2.30 -7.35 2.97
CA VAL A 199 -1.24 -7.89 2.12
C VAL A 199 0.08 -7.93 2.86
N CYS A 200 0.52 -6.79 3.38
CA CYS A 200 1.74 -6.71 4.18
C CYS A 200 1.73 -5.49 5.10
N SER A 201 2.73 -5.44 5.99
CA SER A 201 3.07 -4.24 6.74
C SER A 201 4.37 -3.67 6.16
N TYR A 202 4.36 -2.38 5.85
CA TYR A 202 5.54 -1.63 5.43
C TYR A 202 5.94 -0.66 6.53
N ALA A 203 6.99 -1.01 7.28
CA ALA A 203 7.37 -0.36 8.53
C ALA A 203 7.63 1.15 8.42
N ASP A 204 8.08 1.62 7.25
CA ASP A 204 8.40 3.03 7.05
C ASP A 204 7.16 3.92 6.85
N TYR A 205 5.98 3.32 6.57
CA TYR A 205 4.76 4.09 6.45
C TYR A 205 4.27 4.62 7.79
N THR A 206 3.84 5.87 7.75
CA THR A 206 3.26 6.56 8.90
C THR A 206 1.74 6.42 8.95
N GLN A 207 1.13 5.86 7.91
CA GLN A 207 -0.32 5.67 7.75
C GLN A 207 -0.64 4.27 7.19
N GLY A 208 -1.94 3.98 7.02
CA GLY A 208 -2.41 2.80 6.31
C GLY A 208 -2.89 3.15 4.90
N TYR A 209 -2.76 2.21 3.97
CA TYR A 209 -3.17 2.40 2.58
C TYR A 209 -3.98 1.21 2.10
N ASP A 210 -5.08 1.47 1.41
CA ASP A 210 -5.86 0.48 0.68
C ASP A 210 -5.84 0.83 -0.81
N PHE A 211 -5.05 0.09 -1.59
CA PHE A 211 -4.84 0.35 -3.01
C PHE A 211 -5.86 -0.40 -3.88
N LYS A 212 -6.21 0.18 -5.03
CA LYS A 212 -6.96 -0.54 -6.06
C LYS A 212 -6.03 -1.53 -6.77
N PRO A 213 -6.52 -2.75 -7.10
CA PRO A 213 -5.70 -3.81 -7.66
C PRO A 213 -5.11 -3.49 -9.04
N GLU A 214 -5.72 -2.56 -9.79
CA GLU A 214 -5.23 -2.14 -11.11
C GLU A 214 -3.90 -1.36 -11.09
N TYR A 215 -3.53 -0.77 -9.94
CA TYR A 215 -2.31 0.05 -9.81
C TYR A 215 -1.14 -0.67 -9.13
N ILE A 216 -1.36 -1.88 -8.65
CA ILE A 216 -0.37 -2.60 -7.86
C ILE A 216 -0.27 -4.07 -8.30
N LYS A 217 0.95 -4.51 -8.60
CA LYS A 217 1.19 -5.88 -9.04
C LYS A 217 1.56 -6.72 -7.84
N ILE A 218 0.75 -7.73 -7.56
CA ILE A 218 1.02 -8.74 -6.55
C ILE A 218 1.36 -10.07 -7.20
N ASP A 219 2.24 -10.83 -6.56
CA ASP A 219 2.44 -12.23 -6.92
C ASP A 219 1.26 -13.10 -6.40
N ARG A 220 1.28 -14.39 -6.74
CA ARG A 220 0.24 -15.35 -6.31
C ARG A 220 0.11 -15.41 -4.78
N ASP A 221 1.22 -15.34 -4.07
CA ASP A 221 1.24 -15.41 -2.61
C ASP A 221 1.02 -14.04 -1.95
N ARG A 222 0.63 -13.04 -2.78
CA ARG A 222 0.32 -11.67 -2.43
C ARG A 222 1.43 -11.02 -1.62
N LYS A 223 2.68 -11.32 -1.93
CA LYS A 223 3.82 -10.64 -1.33
C LYS A 223 4.16 -9.42 -2.17
N LEU A 224 4.15 -8.25 -1.54
CA LEU A 224 4.67 -7.02 -2.13
C LEU A 224 6.19 -7.02 -1.95
N ALA A 225 6.90 -7.13 -3.08
CA ALA A 225 8.36 -7.19 -3.07
C ALA A 225 9.02 -5.82 -3.22
N ASP A 226 8.28 -4.78 -3.65
CA ASP A 226 8.90 -3.52 -4.06
C ASP A 226 8.54 -2.32 -3.16
N SER A 227 9.48 -1.98 -2.28
CA SER A 227 9.42 -0.75 -1.46
C SER A 227 9.33 0.53 -2.31
N PHE A 228 9.87 0.53 -3.54
CA PHE A 228 9.75 1.67 -4.44
C PHE A 228 8.31 1.83 -4.91
N GLN A 229 7.65 0.76 -5.39
CA GLN A 229 6.26 0.80 -5.80
C GLN A 229 5.33 1.32 -4.70
N LEU A 230 5.56 0.88 -3.45
CA LEU A 230 4.81 1.38 -2.30
C LEU A 230 5.01 2.88 -2.11
N LYS A 231 6.24 3.35 -1.94
CA LYS A 231 6.53 4.79 -1.77
C LYS A 231 6.00 5.63 -2.94
N TRP A 232 6.09 5.11 -4.15
CA TRP A 232 5.59 5.77 -5.36
C TRP A 232 4.07 5.92 -5.31
N LEU A 233 3.33 4.85 -5.00
CA LEU A 233 1.87 4.88 -4.94
C LEU A 233 1.36 5.79 -3.80
N SER A 234 1.93 5.68 -2.60
CA SER A 234 1.54 6.57 -1.49
C SER A 234 1.84 8.03 -1.81
N SER A 235 2.99 8.32 -2.43
CA SER A 235 3.36 9.67 -2.85
C SER A 235 2.39 10.21 -3.89
N THR A 236 2.01 9.40 -4.87
CA THR A 236 1.05 9.76 -5.92
C THR A 236 -0.35 10.01 -5.35
N MET A 237 -0.77 9.24 -4.34
CA MET A 237 -2.04 9.49 -3.65
C MET A 237 -1.99 10.82 -2.90
N LEU A 238 -0.95 11.04 -2.10
CA LEU A 238 -0.82 12.22 -1.24
C LEU A 238 -0.59 13.51 -2.02
N SER A 239 0.06 13.46 -3.20
CA SER A 239 0.20 14.64 -4.05
C SER A 239 -1.14 15.14 -4.60
N GLY A 240 -2.18 14.30 -4.59
CA GLY A 240 -3.55 14.65 -4.96
C GLY A 240 -4.46 14.98 -3.77
N VAL A 241 -3.91 15.15 -2.56
CA VAL A 241 -4.68 15.42 -1.34
C VAL A 241 -4.12 16.68 -0.67
N ASP A 242 -4.82 17.79 -0.85
CA ASP A 242 -4.53 19.03 -0.12
C ASP A 242 -5.01 18.92 1.33
N SER A 243 -4.11 18.52 2.23
CA SER A 243 -4.37 18.43 3.66
C SER A 243 -3.16 18.87 4.48
N ASP A 244 -3.42 19.44 5.67
CA ASP A 244 -2.37 19.80 6.62
C ASP A 244 -1.53 18.58 7.03
N LYS A 245 -2.14 17.40 7.01
CA LYS A 245 -1.46 16.13 7.27
C LYS A 245 -0.44 15.81 6.18
N THR A 246 -0.78 15.99 4.90
CA THR A 246 0.15 15.84 3.78
C THR A 246 1.34 16.79 3.94
N LEU A 247 1.08 18.06 4.25
CA LEU A 247 2.15 19.05 4.48
C LEU A 247 3.05 18.64 5.65
N LYS A 248 2.46 18.16 6.75
CA LYS A 248 3.23 17.65 7.89
C LYS A 248 4.14 16.48 7.50
N LEU A 249 3.64 15.51 6.73
CA LEU A 249 4.44 14.39 6.24
C LEU A 249 5.61 14.85 5.37
N ILE A 250 5.40 15.89 4.55
CA ILE A 250 6.45 16.51 3.73
C ILE A 250 7.52 17.14 4.63
N LYS A 251 7.12 17.93 5.64
CA LYS A 251 8.04 18.53 6.61
C LYS A 251 8.83 17.47 7.39
N ASP A 252 8.18 16.37 7.76
CA ASP A 252 8.78 15.27 8.50
C ASP A 252 9.65 14.36 7.62
N GLY A 253 9.59 14.51 6.29
CA GLY A 253 10.34 13.67 5.34
C GLY A 253 9.90 12.21 5.36
N ALA A 254 8.60 11.96 5.61
CA ALA A 254 8.07 10.61 5.75
C ALA A 254 8.20 9.78 4.45
N ALA A 255 8.36 8.47 4.59
CA ALA A 255 8.46 7.57 3.43
C ALA A 255 7.19 7.59 2.55
N ASP A 256 6.04 7.88 3.16
CA ASP A 256 4.75 8.08 2.50
C ASP A 256 4.81 9.08 1.34
N VAL A 257 5.65 10.12 1.47
CA VAL A 257 5.77 11.26 0.53
C VAL A 257 7.14 11.31 -0.16
N ALA A 258 7.92 10.23 -0.12
CA ALA A 258 9.29 10.20 -0.64
C ALA A 258 9.43 10.66 -2.09
N TYR A 259 8.39 10.49 -2.91
CA TYR A 259 8.34 10.88 -4.32
C TYR A 259 7.21 11.88 -4.62
N VAL A 260 6.68 12.58 -3.62
CA VAL A 260 5.50 13.46 -3.77
C VAL A 260 5.75 14.59 -4.78
N SER A 261 6.96 15.16 -4.81
CA SER A 261 7.32 16.19 -5.78
C SER A 261 7.36 15.65 -7.20
N THR A 262 7.98 14.50 -7.41
CA THR A 262 8.07 13.88 -8.75
C THR A 262 6.68 13.48 -9.26
N THR A 263 5.87 12.90 -8.40
CA THR A 263 4.53 12.42 -8.76
C THR A 263 3.56 13.59 -8.96
N GLY A 264 3.58 14.58 -8.08
CA GLY A 264 2.70 15.76 -8.15
C GLY A 264 2.98 16.73 -9.31
N THR A 265 4.20 16.76 -9.86
CA THR A 265 4.53 17.60 -11.02
C THR A 265 4.44 16.85 -12.36
N SER A 266 4.22 15.52 -12.33
CA SER A 266 4.20 14.72 -13.56
C SER A 266 2.86 14.83 -14.28
N ALA A 267 2.89 14.91 -15.62
CA ALA A 267 1.67 14.89 -16.45
C ALA A 267 0.87 13.58 -16.32
N TRP A 268 1.49 12.53 -15.77
CA TRP A 268 0.91 11.21 -15.52
C TRP A 268 0.55 10.97 -14.05
N GLY A 269 0.81 11.95 -13.18
CA GLY A 269 0.61 11.88 -11.75
C GLY A 269 -0.78 12.29 -11.29
N SER A 270 -0.89 12.67 -10.02
CA SER A 270 -2.13 13.22 -9.48
C SER A 270 -2.41 14.62 -10.03
N ASP A 271 -3.56 15.19 -9.62
CA ASP A 271 -3.97 16.54 -9.98
C ASP A 271 -2.85 17.57 -9.68
N SER A 272 -2.28 18.16 -10.73
CA SER A 272 -1.14 19.08 -10.62
C SER A 272 -1.51 20.37 -9.92
N GLU A 273 -2.78 20.78 -9.95
CA GLU A 273 -3.24 21.98 -9.25
C GLU A 273 -3.26 21.76 -7.73
N VAL A 274 -3.65 20.56 -7.30
CA VAL A 274 -3.62 20.17 -5.88
C VAL A 274 -2.19 20.17 -5.36
N TYR A 275 -1.25 19.60 -6.10
CA TYR A 275 0.15 19.60 -5.67
C TYR A 275 0.77 21.01 -5.61
N LYS A 276 0.37 21.91 -6.53
CA LYS A 276 0.75 23.34 -6.46
C LYS A 276 0.23 24.00 -5.19
N SER A 277 -1.03 23.75 -4.81
CA SER A 277 -1.59 24.25 -3.54
C SER A 277 -0.74 23.81 -2.34
N ILE A 278 -0.39 22.52 -2.26
CA ILE A 278 0.46 21.96 -1.21
C ILE A 278 1.85 22.63 -1.22
N SER A 279 2.43 22.84 -2.40
CA SER A 279 3.74 23.48 -2.58
C SER A 279 3.73 24.95 -2.13
N ASN A 280 2.65 25.68 -2.42
CA ASN A 280 2.45 27.05 -1.95
C ASN A 280 2.33 27.11 -0.42
N LYS A 281 1.53 26.23 0.20
CA LYS A 281 1.45 26.12 1.67
C LYS A 281 2.79 25.74 2.30
N ALA A 282 3.56 24.87 1.63
CA ALA A 282 4.90 24.49 2.06
C ALA A 282 5.86 25.69 2.07
N TYR A 283 5.81 26.53 1.04
CA TYR A 283 6.57 27.77 0.93
C TYR A 283 6.16 28.79 1.99
N GLU A 284 4.86 29.11 2.10
CA GLU A 284 4.33 30.06 3.09
C GLU A 284 4.73 29.65 4.50
N SER A 285 4.50 28.38 4.85
CA SER A 285 4.85 27.88 6.17
C SER A 285 6.36 27.89 6.45
N PHE A 286 7.20 27.74 5.42
CA PHE A 286 8.66 27.87 5.57
C PHE A 286 9.06 29.33 5.82
N LYS A 287 8.44 30.28 5.12
CA LYS A 287 8.72 31.72 5.29
C LYS A 287 8.22 32.23 6.64
N ASP A 288 7.05 31.79 7.09
CA ASP A 288 6.52 32.11 8.41
C ASP A 288 7.45 31.64 9.54
N GLU A 289 8.10 30.48 9.37
CA GLU A 289 8.96 29.88 10.39
C GLU A 289 10.39 30.45 10.38
N TYR A 290 10.96 30.73 9.20
CA TYR A 290 12.38 31.07 9.05
C TYR A 290 12.67 32.49 8.54
N GLY A 291 11.64 33.20 8.08
CA GLY A 291 11.67 34.57 7.57
C GLY A 291 11.88 34.69 6.05
N GLU A 292 11.61 35.88 5.51
CA GLU A 292 11.62 36.17 4.07
C GLU A 292 12.95 35.85 3.35
N ASN A 293 14.09 36.09 4.00
CA ASN A 293 15.41 35.85 3.42
C ASN A 293 15.87 34.38 3.55
N ALA A 294 15.07 33.50 4.14
CA ALA A 294 15.42 32.09 4.29
C ALA A 294 15.32 31.34 2.95
N ILE A 295 16.25 30.43 2.69
CA ILE A 295 16.25 29.55 1.52
C ILE A 295 16.44 28.10 1.98
N PRO A 296 15.57 27.16 1.57
CA PRO A 296 15.70 25.77 1.96
C PRO A 296 16.88 25.10 1.23
N VAL A 297 17.69 24.38 1.99
CA VAL A 297 18.80 23.56 1.49
C VAL A 297 18.76 22.18 2.11
N SER A 298 19.23 21.16 1.40
CA SER A 298 19.24 19.78 1.92
C SER A 298 20.64 19.17 2.04
N ASN A 299 21.65 19.86 1.53
CA ASN A 299 23.03 19.39 1.56
C ASN A 299 24.02 20.55 1.77
N HIS A 300 25.26 20.20 2.11
CA HIS A 300 26.30 21.15 2.46
C HIS A 300 26.76 22.02 1.28
N ASP A 301 26.70 21.50 0.06
CA ASP A 301 27.11 22.23 -1.14
C ASP A 301 26.12 23.36 -1.44
N GLU A 302 24.81 23.08 -1.40
CA GLU A 302 23.75 24.08 -1.50
C GLU A 302 23.88 25.14 -0.40
N PHE A 303 24.11 24.70 0.84
CA PHE A 303 24.31 25.60 1.98
C PHE A 303 25.46 26.57 1.71
N THR A 304 26.64 26.06 1.32
CA THR A 304 27.84 26.86 1.08
C THR A 304 27.60 27.87 -0.04
N LYS A 305 26.96 27.42 -1.14
CA LYS A 305 26.65 28.26 -2.30
C LYS A 305 25.70 29.41 -1.98
N ILE A 306 24.68 29.16 -1.15
CA ILE A 306 23.73 30.20 -0.75
C ILE A 306 24.34 31.13 0.30
N ASN A 307 25.06 30.57 1.28
CA ASN A 307 25.71 31.35 2.34
C ASN A 307 26.76 32.31 1.79
N SER A 308 27.50 31.92 0.73
CA SER A 308 28.54 32.75 0.12
C SER A 308 28.00 34.03 -0.51
N THR A 309 26.70 34.11 -0.81
CA THR A 309 26.08 35.33 -1.35
C THR A 309 25.92 36.42 -0.30
N GLY A 310 25.88 36.07 0.99
CA GLY A 310 25.60 36.99 2.11
C GLY A 310 24.19 37.61 2.11
N LYS A 311 23.40 37.43 1.04
CA LYS A 311 22.07 38.00 0.85
C LYS A 311 20.95 37.11 1.43
N TYR A 312 21.17 35.81 1.41
CA TYR A 312 20.17 34.81 1.81
C TYR A 312 20.66 34.01 3.02
N ARG A 313 19.70 33.54 3.83
CA ARG A 313 19.96 32.67 4.99
C ARG A 313 19.62 31.22 4.61
N PRO A 314 20.61 30.34 4.37
CA PRO A 314 20.32 28.93 4.12
C PRO A 314 19.79 28.24 5.38
N VAL A 315 18.75 27.43 5.23
CA VAL A 315 18.15 26.62 6.31
C VAL A 315 18.09 25.17 5.87
N PHE A 316 18.66 24.28 6.69
CA PHE A 316 18.61 22.84 6.42
C PHE A 316 17.21 22.28 6.62
N VAL A 317 16.69 21.64 5.58
CA VAL A 317 15.44 20.89 5.58
C VAL A 317 15.63 19.56 4.86
N ASN A 318 14.68 18.63 5.00
CA ASN A 318 14.73 17.38 4.25
C ASN A 318 14.52 17.63 2.73
N GLU A 319 15.03 16.73 1.89
CA GLU A 319 14.98 16.85 0.42
C GLU A 319 13.55 17.00 -0.12
N THR A 320 12.59 16.23 0.42
CA THR A 320 11.18 16.28 0.02
C THR A 320 10.58 17.65 0.31
N TYR A 321 10.83 18.21 1.49
CA TYR A 321 10.32 19.54 1.84
C TYR A 321 10.96 20.64 1.00
N LYS A 322 12.28 20.59 0.79
CA LYS A 322 12.98 21.51 -0.13
C LYS A 322 12.34 21.48 -1.53
N ASN A 323 12.11 20.29 -2.07
CA ASN A 323 11.56 20.14 -3.42
C ASN A 323 10.10 20.62 -3.49
N ALA A 324 9.29 20.37 -2.46
CA ALA A 324 7.94 20.95 -2.39
C ALA A 324 7.97 22.49 -2.36
N ILE A 325 8.84 23.10 -1.54
CA ILE A 325 8.97 24.56 -1.48
C ILE A 325 9.39 25.14 -2.84
N ARG A 326 10.38 24.53 -3.51
CA ARG A 326 10.88 25.01 -4.82
C ARG A 326 9.86 24.88 -5.95
N ASN A 327 8.85 24.02 -5.80
CA ASN A 327 7.75 23.88 -6.76
C ASN A 327 6.61 24.89 -6.54
N SER A 328 6.69 25.72 -5.49
CA SER A 328 5.72 26.81 -5.28
C SER A 328 5.81 27.86 -6.38
N GLU A 329 4.66 28.42 -6.76
CA GLU A 329 4.59 29.55 -7.70
C GLU A 329 5.16 30.85 -7.11
N TYR A 330 5.34 30.91 -5.78
CA TYR A 330 5.90 32.04 -5.07
C TYR A 330 7.42 31.91 -4.85
N PHE A 331 8.01 30.75 -5.15
CA PHE A 331 9.44 30.55 -4.97
C PHE A 331 10.23 31.18 -6.11
N GLU A 332 11.15 32.07 -5.76
CA GLU A 332 12.14 32.62 -6.68
C GLU A 332 13.52 32.06 -6.37
N ASP A 333 14.21 31.56 -7.41
CA ASP A 333 15.57 31.08 -7.26
C ASP A 333 16.49 32.20 -6.74
N PRO A 334 17.35 31.91 -5.74
CA PRO A 334 18.27 32.91 -5.23
C PRO A 334 19.21 33.38 -6.34
N VAL A 335 19.33 34.69 -6.50
CA VAL A 335 20.22 35.29 -7.50
C VAL A 335 21.66 34.90 -7.16
N HIS A 336 22.22 33.99 -7.95
CA HIS A 336 23.64 33.70 -7.91
C HIS A 336 24.36 34.74 -8.77
N GLU A 337 25.00 35.71 -8.13
CA GLU A 337 26.04 36.46 -8.83
C GLU A 337 27.12 35.46 -9.23
N ASP A 338 27.36 35.35 -10.54
CA ASP A 338 28.39 34.48 -11.08
C ASP A 338 29.74 34.94 -10.52
N MET A 339 30.26 34.23 -9.51
CA MET A 339 31.56 34.57 -8.92
C MET A 339 32.65 34.55 -10.00
N ASN A 340 32.47 33.88 -11.14
CA ASN A 340 33.43 33.95 -12.25
C ASN A 340 33.38 35.27 -13.05
N ARG A 341 32.35 36.09 -12.86
CA ARG A 341 32.25 37.47 -13.38
C ARG A 341 32.61 38.54 -12.34
N GLN A 342 32.77 38.18 -11.06
CA GLN A 342 33.27 39.11 -10.07
C GLN A 342 34.75 39.40 -10.32
N SER A 343 35.10 40.69 -10.33
CA SER A 343 36.49 41.14 -10.42
C SER A 343 37.33 40.48 -9.32
N ILE A 344 38.62 40.29 -9.59
CA ILE A 344 39.57 39.73 -8.59
C ILE A 344 39.49 40.54 -7.28
N LYS A 345 39.25 41.86 -7.41
CA LYS A 345 39.00 42.78 -6.31
C LYS A 345 37.79 42.37 -5.46
N SER A 346 36.62 42.17 -6.08
CA SER A 346 35.39 41.79 -5.36
C SER A 346 35.53 40.44 -4.63
N LYS A 347 36.24 39.48 -5.23
CA LYS A 347 36.57 38.19 -4.58
C LYS A 347 37.44 38.38 -3.33
N MET A 348 38.46 39.21 -3.43
CA MET A 348 39.37 39.50 -2.32
C MET A 348 38.66 40.28 -1.19
N GLU A 349 37.77 41.21 -1.53
CA GLU A 349 36.96 41.96 -0.55
C GLU A 349 36.03 41.06 0.25
N THR A 350 35.37 40.13 -0.44
CA THR A 350 34.49 39.12 0.18
C THR A 350 35.29 38.19 1.07
N TRP A 351 36.43 37.69 0.61
CA TRP A 351 37.31 36.84 1.40
C TRP A 351 37.80 37.54 2.68
N LEU A 352 38.27 38.80 2.55
CA LEU A 352 38.74 39.57 3.69
C LEU A 352 37.60 39.81 4.68
N THR A 353 36.39 40.10 4.22
CA THR A 353 35.22 40.29 5.09
C THR A 353 34.88 39.04 5.90
N ASN A 354 34.94 37.86 5.28
CA ASN A 354 34.65 36.59 5.95
C ASN A 354 35.73 36.18 6.98
N HIS A 355 36.97 36.65 6.83
CA HIS A 355 38.10 36.28 7.68
C HIS A 355 38.63 37.43 8.55
N LYS A 356 37.95 38.58 8.59
CA LYS A 356 38.35 39.76 9.38
C LYS A 356 38.56 39.45 10.88
N GLN A 357 37.80 38.49 11.44
CA GLN A 357 37.90 38.14 12.85
C GLN A 357 39.14 37.29 13.21
N SER A 358 39.74 36.60 12.23
CA SER A 358 40.93 35.77 12.42
C SER A 358 42.23 36.49 12.04
N LEU A 359 42.15 37.74 11.58
CA LEU A 359 43.30 38.54 11.14
C LEU A 359 43.60 39.69 12.10
N SER A 360 44.87 40.08 12.21
CA SER A 360 45.26 41.25 12.99
C SER A 360 44.81 42.55 12.32
N LYS A 361 44.54 43.61 13.11
CA LYS A 361 44.16 44.93 12.58
C LYS A 361 45.16 45.48 11.55
N ARG A 362 46.45 45.17 11.71
CA ARG A 362 47.51 45.55 10.77
C ARG A 362 47.40 44.78 9.46
N ALA A 363 47.24 43.45 9.52
CA ALA A 363 47.10 42.60 8.35
C ALA A 363 45.83 42.95 7.53
N ILE A 364 44.72 43.25 8.21
CA ILE A 364 43.48 43.72 7.56
C ILE A 364 43.74 45.00 6.79
N LYS A 365 44.46 45.97 7.39
CA LYS A 365 44.74 47.26 6.76
C LYS A 365 45.69 47.14 5.57
N GLU A 366 46.72 46.30 5.68
CA GLU A 366 47.66 46.03 4.59
C GLU A 366 46.96 45.32 3.42
N LEU A 367 46.15 44.29 3.69
CA LEU A 367 45.40 43.59 2.65
C LEU A 367 44.32 44.48 2.00
N GLN A 368 43.65 45.32 2.78
CA GLN A 368 42.67 46.27 2.25
C GLN A 368 43.33 47.30 1.31
N ASN A 369 44.55 47.76 1.62
CA ASN A 369 45.30 48.64 0.72
C ASN A 369 45.66 47.93 -0.60
N ILE A 370 46.13 46.68 -0.53
CA ILE A 370 46.45 45.87 -1.72
C ILE A 370 45.20 45.68 -2.59
N ILE A 371 44.05 45.40 -1.98
CA ILE A 371 42.77 45.24 -2.67
C ILE A 371 42.33 46.56 -3.34
N ASN A 372 42.55 47.70 -2.67
CA ASN A 372 42.21 49.02 -3.21
C ASN A 372 43.06 49.39 -4.44
N GLU A 373 44.29 48.89 -4.53
CA GLU A 373 45.19 49.08 -5.68
C GLU A 373 44.86 48.18 -6.88
N MET A 374 43.97 47.19 -6.73
CA MET A 374 43.50 46.36 -7.83
C MET A 374 42.50 47.13 -8.72
N VAL A 375 42.74 47.10 -10.03
CA VAL A 375 41.81 47.61 -11.06
C VAL A 375 40.68 46.58 -11.27
N GLU A 376 39.46 47.04 -11.55
CA GLU A 376 38.26 46.20 -11.78
C GLU A 376 38.44 45.14 -12.86
#